data_AF-C5CJM3-F1
#
_entry.id   AF-C5CJM3-F1
#
_cell.length_a   1.000
_cell.length_b   1.000
_cell.length_c   1.000
_cell.angle_alpha   90.00
_cell.angle_beta   90.00
_cell.angle_gamma   90.00
#
_symmetry.space_group_name_H-M   'P 1'
#
loop_
_entity.id
_entity.type
_entity.pdbx_description
1 polymer ?
#
loop_
_entity_poly.entity_id
_entity_poly.type
_entity_poly.pdbx_seq_one_letter_code
_entity_poly.pdbx_strand_id
1 'polypeptide(L)'
;MAAELVPDNISHDVAEALETLLDLAKRGEVTGIAFACTMRKMRYITNVAGHCYRHPTYARGMVAFLSDQLAGLVHRKDPSDTR
;
A
#
# COMPACT_ATOMS: atom_id res chain seq x y z
N MET A 1 -13.74 0.79 16.85
CA MET A 1 -12.81 1.81 16.35
C MET A 1 -13.00 1.88 14.84
N ALA A 2 -13.36 3.04 14.31
CA ALA A 2 -13.45 3.24 12.86
C ALA A 2 -12.04 3.45 12.32
N ALA A 3 -11.69 2.78 11.21
CA ALA A 3 -10.44 3.04 10.52
C ALA A 3 -10.55 4.42 9.85
N GLU A 4 -9.68 5.36 10.22
CA GLU A 4 -9.59 6.67 9.59
C GLU A 4 -8.63 6.58 8.38
N LEU A 5 -9.05 7.13 7.24
CA LEU A 5 -8.22 7.22 6.04
C LEU A 5 -7.28 8.41 6.19
N VAL A 6 -6.01 8.14 6.45
CA VAL A 6 -4.97 9.18 6.44
C VAL A 6 -4.62 9.50 4.98
N PRO A 7 -4.65 10.78 4.56
CA PRO A 7 -4.27 11.17 3.20
C PRO A 7 -2.86 10.67 2.86
N ASP A 8 -2.76 10.04 1.69
CA ASP A 8 -1.51 9.47 1.21
C ASP A 8 -0.60 10.59 0.68
N ASN A 9 0.25 11.11 1.56
CA ASN A 9 1.33 12.04 1.20
C ASN A 9 2.63 11.29 0.88
N ILE A 10 2.59 9.97 0.70
CA ILE A 10 3.78 9.17 0.39
C ILE A 10 4.18 9.44 -1.07
N SER A 11 5.48 9.63 -1.28
CA SER A 11 6.06 9.91 -2.60
C SER A 11 5.69 8.83 -3.63
N HIS A 12 5.57 9.23 -4.89
CA HIS A 12 5.46 8.31 -6.02
C HIS A 12 6.81 7.66 -6.38
N ASP A 13 7.93 8.19 -5.87
CA ASP A 13 9.22 7.51 -5.94
C ASP A 13 9.30 6.40 -4.89
N VAL A 14 9.73 5.21 -5.32
CA VAL A 14 9.75 4.01 -4.48
C VAL A 14 10.72 4.13 -3.31
N ALA A 15 11.88 4.77 -3.49
CA ALA A 15 12.87 4.89 -2.42
C ALA A 15 12.39 5.87 -1.36
N GLU A 16 11.92 7.04 -1.76
CA GLU A 16 11.38 8.05 -0.84
C GLU A 16 10.14 7.53 -0.08
N ALA A 17 9.29 6.75 -0.74
CA ALA A 17 8.15 6.10 -0.10
C ALA A 17 8.59 5.15 1.02
N LEU A 18 9.60 4.31 0.76
CA LEU A 18 10.14 3.38 1.74
C LEU A 18 10.88 4.09 2.87
N GLU A 19 11.59 5.18 2.59
CA GLU A 19 12.25 6.00 3.59
C GLU A 19 11.23 6.64 4.55
N THR A 20 10.13 7.17 4.00
CA THR A 20 9.02 7.71 4.80
C THR A 20 8.41 6.65 5.71
N LEU A 21 8.11 5.46 5.15
CA LEU A 21 7.56 4.35 5.94
C LEU A 21 8.54 3.88 7.02
N LEU A 22 9.83 3.85 6.73
CA LEU A 22 10.87 3.50 7.69
C LEU A 22 10.96 4.53 8.83
N ASP A 23 10.91 5.81 8.52
CA ASP A 23 10.92 6.88 9.53
C ASP A 23 9.70 6.79 10.45
N LEU A 24 8.50 6.64 9.88
CA LEU A 24 7.27 6.44 10.67
C LEU A 24 7.34 5.17 11.53
N ALA A 25 7.90 4.08 11.02
CA ALA A 25 8.09 2.85 11.79
C ALA A 25 9.08 3.05 12.95
N LYS A 26 10.18 3.78 12.72
CA LYS A 26 11.17 4.12 13.76
C LYS A 26 10.57 4.99 14.87
N ARG A 27 9.62 5.86 14.53
CA ARG A 27 8.85 6.68 15.50
C ARG A 27 7.75 5.91 16.22
N GLY A 28 7.47 4.67 15.81
CA GLY A 28 6.40 3.84 16.38
C GLY A 28 5.01 4.14 15.83
N GLU A 29 4.90 4.98 14.80
CA GLU A 29 3.62 5.36 14.17
C GLU A 29 3.12 4.27 13.22
N VAL A 30 4.02 3.68 12.42
CA VAL A 30 3.71 2.48 11.63
C VAL A 30 3.93 1.24 12.49
N THR A 31 2.83 0.63 12.92
CA THR A 31 2.84 -0.55 13.81
C THR A 31 2.62 -1.87 13.08
N GLY A 32 2.24 -1.82 11.80
CA GLY A 32 2.05 -2.97 10.93
C GLY A 32 2.05 -2.56 9.47
N ILE A 33 2.40 -3.50 8.60
CA ILE A 33 2.42 -3.30 7.16
C ILE A 33 1.97 -4.58 6.44
N ALA A 34 1.22 -4.42 5.36
CA ALA A 34 0.95 -5.45 4.37
C ALA A 34 1.21 -4.81 2.99
N PHE A 35 2.07 -5.42 2.17
CA PHE A 35 2.53 -4.78 0.94
C PHE A 35 2.76 -5.76 -0.21
N ALA A 36 2.81 -5.19 -1.41
CA ALA A 36 3.37 -5.80 -2.60
C ALA A 36 4.46 -4.88 -3.17
N CYS A 37 5.62 -5.42 -3.52
CA CYS A 37 6.67 -4.69 -4.24
C CYS A 37 6.98 -5.40 -5.55
N THR A 38 7.10 -4.62 -6.62
CA THR A 38 7.62 -5.14 -7.89
C THR A 38 9.15 -5.16 -7.87
N MET A 39 9.71 -6.14 -8.54
CA MET A 39 11.13 -6.34 -8.73
C MET A 39 11.40 -6.44 -10.24
N ARG A 40 12.69 -6.40 -10.61
CA ARG A 40 13.11 -6.61 -12.00
C ARG A 40 12.56 -7.93 -12.55
N LYS A 41 12.35 -7.96 -13.87
CA LYS A 41 11.84 -9.12 -14.62
C LYS A 41 10.44 -9.56 -14.20
N MET A 42 9.53 -8.59 -13.96
CA MET A 42 8.13 -8.85 -13.60
C MET A 42 7.96 -9.73 -12.35
N ARG A 43 8.98 -9.76 -11.50
CA ARG A 43 8.90 -10.47 -10.21
C ARG A 43 8.23 -9.55 -9.20
N TYR A 44 7.63 -10.14 -8.19
CA TYR A 44 7.09 -9.37 -7.07
C TYR A 44 7.33 -10.12 -5.76
N ILE A 45 7.31 -9.36 -4.68
CA ILE A 45 7.27 -9.89 -3.31
C ILE A 45 6.02 -9.36 -2.63
N THR A 46 5.43 -10.19 -1.78
CA THR A 46 4.40 -9.77 -0.83
C THR A 46 4.83 -10.18 0.55
N ASN A 47 4.51 -9.35 1.55
CA ASN A 47 4.76 -9.71 2.93
C ASN A 47 3.80 -8.97 3.85
N VAL A 48 3.74 -9.43 5.10
CA VAL A 48 2.97 -8.85 6.17
C VAL A 48 3.75 -8.90 7.48
N ALA A 49 3.74 -7.81 8.24
CA ALA A 49 4.48 -7.69 9.50
C ALA A 49 3.72 -6.87 10.56
N GLY A 50 4.15 -6.99 11.82
CA GLY A 50 3.62 -6.22 12.94
C GLY A 50 2.14 -6.48 13.22
N HIS A 51 1.38 -5.41 13.45
CA HIS A 51 -0.06 -5.47 13.72
C HIS A 51 -0.83 -6.19 12.60
N CYS A 52 -0.47 -5.96 11.34
CA CYS A 52 -1.10 -6.62 10.20
C CYS A 52 -0.89 -8.14 10.21
N TYR A 53 0.26 -8.62 10.69
CA TYR A 53 0.52 -10.07 10.83
C TYR A 53 -0.31 -10.68 11.95
N ARG A 54 -0.44 -9.98 13.08
CA ARG A 54 -1.20 -10.43 14.26
C ARG A 54 -2.72 -10.39 14.03
N HIS A 55 -3.20 -9.52 13.14
CA HIS A 55 -4.62 -9.30 12.87
C HIS A 55 -4.93 -9.44 11.36
N PRO A 56 -4.93 -10.67 10.83
CA PRO A 56 -5.01 -10.92 9.38
C PRO A 56 -6.32 -10.43 8.74
N THR A 57 -7.44 -10.47 9.46
CA THR A 57 -8.72 -9.93 8.97
C THR A 57 -8.64 -8.42 8.73
N TYR A 58 -7.99 -7.69 9.64
CA TYR A 58 -7.78 -6.25 9.52
C TYR A 58 -6.85 -5.94 8.33
N ALA A 59 -5.72 -6.65 8.25
CA ALA A 59 -4.79 -6.51 7.12
C ALA A 59 -5.45 -6.80 5.76
N ARG A 60 -6.28 -7.85 5.69
CA ARG A 60 -7.06 -8.17 4.48
C ARG A 60 -8.00 -7.04 4.10
N GLY A 61 -8.65 -6.41 5.07
CA GLY A 61 -9.50 -5.24 4.83
C GLY A 61 -8.73 -4.06 4.24
N MET A 62 -7.54 -3.75 4.79
CA MET A 62 -6.67 -2.68 4.27
C MET A 62 -6.24 -2.95 2.83
N VAL A 63 -5.83 -4.19 2.51
CA VAL A 63 -5.40 -4.57 1.16
C VAL A 63 -6.57 -4.59 0.18
N ALA A 64 -7.76 -5.03 0.61
CA ALA A 64 -8.96 -4.97 -0.22
C ALA A 64 -9.30 -3.51 -0.60
N PHE A 65 -9.24 -2.59 0.36
CA PHE A 65 -9.42 -1.17 0.09
C PHE A 65 -8.37 -0.62 -0.90
N LEU A 66 -7.09 -0.97 -0.74
CA LEU A 66 -6.06 -0.60 -1.71
C LEU A 66 -6.36 -1.17 -3.10
N SER A 67 -6.82 -2.42 -3.18
CA SER A 67 -7.22 -3.04 -4.45
C SER A 67 -8.35 -2.27 -5.14
N ASP A 68 -9.33 -1.79 -4.38
CA ASP A 68 -10.44 -0.98 -4.92
C ASP A 68 -9.94 0.37 -5.46
N GLN A 69 -8.98 1.02 -4.77
CA GLN A 69 -8.34 2.25 -5.25
C GLN A 69 -7.57 2.01 -6.56
N LEU A 70 -6.81 0.91 -6.63
CA LEU A 70 -6.08 0.52 -7.84
C LEU A 70 -7.03 0.25 -9.01
N ALA A 71 -8.17 -0.41 -8.76
CA ALA A 71 -9.21 -0.60 -9.77
C ALA A 71 -9.73 0.75 -10.29
N GLY A 72 -9.95 1.72 -9.41
CA GLY A 72 -10.29 3.09 -9.79
C GLY A 72 -9.23 3.76 -10.68
N LEU A 73 -7.94 3.56 -10.41
CA LEU A 73 -6.84 4.08 -11.24
C LEU A 73 -6.80 3.43 -12.64
N VAL A 74 -7.08 2.12 -12.72
CA VAL A 74 -7.19 1.40 -14.00
C VAL A 74 -8.37 1.95 -14.81
N HIS A 75 -9.53 2.12 -14.19
CA HIS A 75 -10.73 2.60 -14.90
C HIS A 75 -10.65 4.09 -15.27
N ARG A 76 -9.98 4.94 -14.48
CA ARG A 76 -9.75 6.35 -14.83
C ARG A 76 -8.83 6.54 -16.03
N LYS A 77 -8.01 5.55 -16.37
CA LYS A 77 -7.17 5.59 -17.57
C LYS A 77 -7.94 5.40 -18.87
N ASP A 78 -9.23 5.07 -18.84
CA ASP A 78 -9.98 4.74 -20.06
C ASP A 78 -11.10 5.75 -20.35
N PRO A 79 -10.87 6.68 -21.30
CA PRO A 79 -11.78 6.79 -22.45
C PRO A 79 -11.09 6.92 -23.83
N SER A 80 -9.76 6.88 -23.95
CA SER A 80 -9.07 7.17 -25.23
C SER A 80 -7.69 6.56 -25.43
N ASP A 81 -7.22 5.61 -24.61
CA ASP A 81 -5.96 4.88 -24.88
C ASP A 81 -6.12 3.82 -26.01
N THR A 82 -7.27 3.83 -26.71
CA THR A 82 -7.43 3.21 -28.04
C THR A 82 -7.18 4.27 -29.12
N ARG A 83 -5.92 4.56 -29.44
CA ARG A 83 -5.47 5.04 -30.76
C ARG A 83 -3.97 4.98 -30.94
#